data_AF-A0A3M1VEB7-F1
#
_entry.id   AF-A0A3M1VEB7-F1
#
_cell.length_a   1.000
_cell.length_b   1.000
_cell.length_c   1.000
_cell.angle_alpha   90.00
_cell.angle_beta   90.00
_cell.angle_gamma   90.00
#
_symmetry.space_group_name_H-M   'P 1'
#
loop_
_entity.id
_entity.type
_entity.pdbx_description
1 polymer ?
#
loop_
_entity_poly.entity_id
_entity_poly.type
_entity_poly.pdbx_seq_one_letter_code
_entity_poly.pdbx_strand_id
1 'polypeptide(L)'
;MDGDKVREFMELAGQAHLSEQDEIPEDLRKLGAQLLLSEVLEYIIMGLGVTPIVDGLKIKDANSLQYEIGADTDRLEMLDGLADVAYTMYWNMHAFSLKLEDAFKRVCDNNLKKFVLLEDWHKNAGPLERSEWDLGRGISWPAEVVQVEVLRVNNNYYAVGKDRRGKVRKPSTYARVDLGDLV
;
A
#
# COMPACT_ATOMS: atom_id res chain seq x y z
N MET A 1 -16.69 -2.59 -6.24
CA MET A 1 -15.34 -2.68 -5.61
C MET A 1 -14.42 -1.78 -6.41
N ASP A 2 -13.72 -0.84 -5.77
CA ASP A 2 -12.89 0.20 -6.43
C ASP A 2 -11.56 -0.37 -6.98
N GLY A 3 -11.63 -1.48 -7.73
CA GLY A 3 -10.46 -2.16 -8.30
C GLY A 3 -9.65 -1.26 -9.26
N ASP A 4 -10.32 -0.33 -9.94
CA ASP A 4 -9.68 0.63 -10.84
C ASP A 4 -8.76 1.60 -10.09
N LYS A 5 -9.12 2.03 -8.88
CA LYS A 5 -8.28 2.92 -8.04
C LYS A 5 -7.08 2.18 -7.45
N VAL A 6 -7.23 0.90 -7.12
CA VAL A 6 -6.11 0.06 -6.68
C VAL A 6 -5.13 -0.13 -7.84
N ARG A 7 -5.64 -0.36 -9.05
CA ARG A 7 -4.83 -0.44 -10.26
C ARG A 7 -4.08 0.87 -10.53
N GLU A 8 -4.79 1.99 -10.50
CA GLU A 8 -4.19 3.32 -10.63
C GLU A 8 -3.11 3.56 -9.57
N PHE A 9 -3.35 3.17 -8.32
CA PHE A 9 -2.33 3.25 -7.27
C PHE A 9 -1.09 2.41 -7.61
N MET A 10 -1.26 1.19 -8.13
CA MET A 10 -0.14 0.33 -8.53
C MET A 10 0.67 0.95 -9.67
N GLU A 11 -0.01 1.47 -10.70
CA GLU A 11 0.63 2.18 -11.82
C GLU A 11 1.42 3.40 -11.32
N LEU A 12 0.81 4.21 -10.44
CA LEU A 12 1.44 5.36 -9.79
C LEU A 12 2.52 4.99 -8.79
N ALA A 13 2.56 3.74 -8.31
CA ALA A 13 3.66 3.21 -7.52
C ALA A 13 4.77 2.62 -8.39
N GLY A 14 4.65 2.69 -9.73
CA GLY A 14 5.58 2.06 -10.67
C GLY A 14 5.58 0.54 -10.59
N GLN A 15 4.48 -0.06 -10.14
CA GLN A 15 4.32 -1.51 -10.03
C GLN A 15 3.70 -2.05 -11.32
N ALA A 16 4.33 -3.07 -11.91
CA ALA A 16 3.83 -3.70 -13.12
C ALA A 16 2.63 -4.60 -12.82
N HIS A 17 1.71 -4.68 -13.78
CA HIS A 17 0.71 -5.75 -13.82
C HIS A 17 1.34 -7.00 -14.40
N LEU A 18 1.27 -8.09 -13.65
CA LEU A 18 1.64 -9.40 -14.17
C LEU A 18 0.49 -9.96 -15.00
N SER A 19 0.84 -10.54 -16.15
CA SER A 19 -0.05 -11.40 -16.90
C SER A 19 -0.32 -12.71 -16.15
N GLU A 20 -1.30 -13.48 -16.61
CA GLU A 20 -1.56 -14.83 -16.08
C GLU A 20 -0.38 -15.78 -16.32
N GLN A 21 0.39 -15.55 -17.39
CA GLN A 21 1.51 -16.38 -17.80
C GLN A 21 2.84 -15.97 -17.15
N ASP A 22 2.91 -14.79 -16.54
CA ASP A 22 4.14 -14.30 -15.93
C ASP A 22 4.49 -15.10 -14.68
N GLU A 23 5.77 -15.40 -14.50
CA GLU A 23 6.29 -15.84 -13.21
C GLU A 23 6.20 -14.68 -12.20
N ILE A 24 5.81 -14.98 -10.96
CA ILE A 24 5.68 -13.96 -9.92
C ILE A 24 7.04 -13.78 -9.24
N PRO A 25 7.72 -12.62 -9.38
CA PRO A 25 9.05 -12.43 -8.82
C PRO A 25 9.07 -12.56 -7.29
N GLU A 26 10.14 -13.12 -6.74
CA GLU A 26 10.28 -13.32 -5.29
C GLU A 26 10.06 -12.05 -4.46
N ASP A 27 10.64 -10.93 -4.89
CA ASP A 27 10.51 -9.66 -4.18
C ASP A 27 9.06 -9.16 -4.17
N LEU A 28 8.31 -9.43 -5.24
CA LEU A 28 6.89 -9.09 -5.32
C LEU A 28 6.07 -9.99 -4.39
N ARG A 29 6.40 -11.28 -4.27
CA ARG A 29 5.77 -12.20 -3.32
C ARG A 29 5.97 -11.73 -1.88
N LYS A 30 7.21 -11.40 -1.52
CA LYS A 30 7.57 -10.88 -0.19
C LYS A 30 6.85 -9.57 0.11
N LEU A 31 6.83 -8.64 -0.87
CA LEU A 31 6.12 -7.38 -0.74
C LEU A 31 4.62 -7.59 -0.53
N GLY A 32 3.98 -8.46 -1.32
CA GLY A 32 2.56 -8.78 -1.19
C GLY A 32 2.21 -9.35 0.19
N ALA A 33 2.97 -10.35 0.66
CA ALA A 33 2.81 -10.94 1.98
C ALA A 33 2.99 -9.89 3.10
N GLN A 34 4.02 -9.06 3.00
CA GLN A 34 4.31 -8.02 3.98
C GLN A 34 3.21 -6.96 4.04
N LEU A 35 2.71 -6.49 2.90
CA LEU A 35 1.63 -5.51 2.84
C LEU A 35 0.36 -6.07 3.49
N LEU A 36 -0.04 -7.29 3.11
CA LEU A 36 -1.24 -7.93 3.65
C LEU A 36 -1.16 -8.11 5.18
N LEU A 37 -0.06 -8.71 5.66
CA LEU A 37 0.10 -8.98 7.09
C LEU A 37 0.23 -7.69 7.92
N SER A 38 0.79 -6.63 7.35
CA SER A 38 0.85 -5.31 8.01
C SER A 38 -0.53 -4.77 8.33
N GLU A 39 -1.43 -4.77 7.35
CA GLU A 39 -2.80 -4.25 7.54
C GLU A 39 -3.62 -5.15 8.48
N VAL A 40 -3.46 -6.48 8.39
CA VAL A 40 -4.11 -7.43 9.29
C VAL A 40 -3.64 -7.26 10.74
N LEU A 41 -2.33 -7.14 10.97
CA LEU A 41 -1.80 -6.91 12.32
C LEU A 41 -2.21 -5.56 12.89
N GLU A 42 -2.26 -4.51 12.07
CA GLU A 42 -2.76 -3.19 12.49
C GLU A 42 -4.23 -3.29 12.93
N TYR A 43 -5.09 -3.97 12.17
CA TYR A 43 -6.47 -4.21 12.56
C TYR A 43 -6.58 -5.03 13.87
N ILE A 44 -5.84 -6.13 14.00
CA ILE A 44 -5.91 -6.98 15.20
C ILE A 44 -5.44 -6.21 16.45
N ILE A 45 -4.34 -5.48 16.36
CA ILE A 45 -3.73 -4.79 17.51
C ILE A 45 -4.48 -3.50 17.83
N MET A 46 -4.70 -2.64 16.83
CA MET A 46 -5.24 -1.31 17.04
C MET A 46 -6.76 -1.28 16.96
N GLY A 47 -7.36 -2.11 16.10
CA GLY A 47 -8.81 -2.22 15.93
C GLY A 47 -9.46 -3.12 16.99
N LEU A 48 -8.99 -4.35 17.13
CA LEU A 48 -9.55 -5.30 18.11
C LEU A 48 -8.93 -5.19 19.51
N GLY A 49 -7.79 -4.49 19.65
CA GLY A 49 -7.10 -4.40 20.94
C GLY A 49 -6.40 -5.69 21.37
N VAL A 50 -6.12 -6.61 20.43
CA VAL A 50 -5.55 -7.93 20.70
C VAL A 50 -4.10 -8.00 20.22
N THR A 51 -3.19 -8.57 21.01
CA THR A 51 -1.81 -8.82 20.57
C THR A 51 -1.59 -10.30 20.29
N PRO A 52 -1.28 -10.72 19.05
CA PRO A 52 -0.94 -12.10 18.75
C PRO A 52 0.31 -12.55 19.49
N ILE A 53 0.31 -13.81 19.94
CA ILE A 53 1.44 -14.45 20.62
C ILE A 53 1.76 -15.76 19.91
N VAL A 54 3.00 -15.92 19.46
CA VAL A 54 3.53 -17.15 18.86
C VAL A 54 4.69 -17.62 19.72
N ASP A 55 4.63 -18.82 20.28
CA ASP A 55 5.67 -19.39 21.15
C ASP A 55 6.11 -18.45 22.29
N GLY A 56 5.15 -17.71 22.87
CA GLY A 56 5.39 -16.72 23.93
C GLY A 56 5.90 -15.36 23.44
N LEU A 57 6.24 -15.21 22.16
CA LEU A 57 6.64 -13.94 21.55
C LEU A 57 5.42 -13.15 21.09
N LYS A 58 5.29 -11.92 21.62
CA LYS A 58 4.28 -10.97 21.16
C LYS A 58 4.65 -10.43 19.78
N ILE A 59 3.79 -10.66 18.79
CA ILE A 59 3.94 -10.09 17.46
C ILE A 59 3.30 -8.70 17.46
N LYS A 60 4.12 -7.65 17.38
CA LYS A 60 3.68 -6.25 17.49
C LYS A 60 3.91 -5.41 16.24
N ASP A 61 4.82 -5.85 15.38
CA ASP A 61 5.20 -5.11 14.16
C ASP A 61 5.42 -6.08 13.01
N ALA A 62 4.60 -5.97 11.97
CA ALA A 62 4.71 -6.75 10.76
C ALA A 62 6.04 -6.51 10.03
N ASN A 63 6.67 -5.33 10.20
CA ASN A 63 7.96 -5.02 9.59
C ASN A 63 9.13 -5.74 10.26
N SER A 64 8.96 -6.25 11.48
CA SER A 64 9.97 -7.07 12.15
C SER A 64 9.97 -8.53 11.69
N LEU A 65 8.96 -8.94 10.92
CA LEU A 65 8.87 -10.29 10.38
C LEU A 65 9.75 -10.44 9.15
N GLN A 66 10.43 -11.58 9.07
CA GLN A 66 11.25 -11.97 7.93
C GLN A 66 10.46 -12.95 7.06
N TYR A 67 10.55 -12.77 5.75
CA TYR A 67 9.85 -13.58 4.76
C TYR A 67 10.86 -14.37 3.95
N GLU A 68 10.74 -15.69 3.99
CA GLU A 68 11.56 -16.62 3.22
C GLU A 68 10.71 -17.28 2.13
N ILE A 69 11.34 -17.57 0.99
CA ILE A 69 10.68 -18.29 -0.10
C ILE A 69 10.87 -19.79 0.14
N GLY A 70 9.79 -20.48 0.51
CA GLY A 70 9.83 -21.91 0.85
C GLY A 70 9.33 -22.86 -0.24
N ALA A 71 8.63 -22.34 -1.26
CA ALA A 71 8.05 -23.14 -2.34
C ALA A 71 7.78 -22.29 -3.58
N ASP A 72 7.48 -22.94 -4.70
CA ASP A 72 6.97 -22.29 -5.92
C ASP A 72 5.60 -21.67 -5.68
N THR A 73 5.24 -20.69 -6.50
CA THR A 73 3.91 -20.05 -6.42
C THR A 73 2.83 -20.93 -7.02
N ASP A 74 1.77 -21.16 -6.27
CA ASP A 74 0.52 -21.71 -6.77
C ASP A 74 -0.55 -20.62 -6.85
N ARG A 75 -0.96 -20.26 -8.07
CA ARG A 75 -1.95 -19.21 -8.31
C ARG A 75 -3.36 -19.60 -7.84
N LEU A 76 -3.68 -20.89 -7.83
CA LEU A 76 -4.98 -21.37 -7.33
C LEU A 76 -5.04 -21.16 -5.82
N GLU A 77 -4.02 -21.60 -5.10
CA GLU A 77 -3.90 -21.40 -3.64
C GLU A 77 -3.83 -19.93 -3.25
N MET A 78 -3.16 -19.08 -4.07
CA MET A 78 -3.16 -17.63 -3.86
C MET A 78 -4.57 -17.04 -3.99
N LEU A 79 -5.35 -17.45 -5.00
CA LEU A 79 -6.71 -16.96 -5.22
C LEU A 79 -7.65 -17.42 -4.10
N ASP A 80 -7.58 -18.69 -3.73
CA ASP A 80 -8.36 -19.28 -2.64
C ASP A 80 -8.07 -18.58 -1.31
N GLY A 81 -6.78 -18.45 -0.94
CA GLY A 81 -6.38 -17.75 0.28
C GLY A 81 -6.79 -16.28 0.31
N LEU A 82 -6.72 -15.55 -0.81
CA LEU A 82 -7.23 -14.17 -0.87
C LEU A 82 -8.76 -14.11 -0.73
N ALA A 83 -9.49 -15.08 -1.27
CA ALA A 83 -10.94 -15.17 -1.12
C ALA A 83 -11.33 -15.43 0.35
N ASP A 84 -10.62 -16.30 1.05
CA ASP A 84 -10.83 -16.58 2.49
C ASP A 84 -10.52 -15.38 3.39
N VAL A 85 -9.47 -14.64 3.07
CA VAL A 85 -9.17 -13.37 3.76
C VAL A 85 -10.29 -12.37 3.55
N ALA A 86 -10.75 -12.19 2.30
CA ALA A 86 -11.88 -11.31 2.00
C ALA A 86 -13.15 -11.74 2.73
N TYR A 87 -13.48 -13.03 2.73
CA TYR A 87 -14.61 -13.58 3.48
C TYR A 87 -14.53 -13.22 4.96
N THR A 88 -13.36 -13.39 5.58
CA THR A 88 -13.13 -13.05 7.00
C THR A 88 -13.28 -11.54 7.26
N MET A 89 -12.85 -10.68 6.33
CA MET A 89 -13.07 -9.23 6.43
C MET A 89 -14.56 -8.87 6.42
N TYR A 90 -15.35 -9.46 5.52
CA TYR A 90 -16.80 -9.24 5.49
C TYR A 90 -17.51 -9.86 6.70
N TRP A 91 -17.01 -10.99 7.21
CA TRP A 91 -17.51 -11.54 8.47
C TRP A 91 -17.30 -10.54 9.62
N ASN A 92 -16.12 -9.93 9.74
CA ASN A 92 -15.83 -8.91 10.76
C ASN A 92 -16.71 -7.67 10.58
N MET A 93 -16.93 -7.24 9.34
CA MET A 93 -17.85 -6.15 9.01
C MET A 93 -19.24 -6.41 9.61
N HIS A 94 -19.79 -7.61 9.39
CA HIS A 94 -21.09 -7.98 9.93
C HIS A 94 -21.08 -8.18 11.45
N ALA A 95 -20.07 -8.88 11.98
CA ALA A 95 -19.96 -9.18 13.41
C ALA A 95 -19.85 -7.92 14.28
N PHE A 96 -19.19 -6.89 13.75
CA PHE A 96 -18.93 -5.63 14.47
C PHE A 96 -19.72 -4.44 13.91
N SER A 97 -20.67 -4.66 13.01
CA SER A 97 -21.53 -3.63 12.41
C SER A 97 -20.74 -2.45 11.81
N LEU A 98 -19.61 -2.75 11.15
CA LEU A 98 -18.74 -1.75 10.54
C LEU A 98 -19.20 -1.43 9.12
N LYS A 99 -19.03 -0.19 8.66
CA LYS A 99 -19.28 0.23 7.28
C LYS A 99 -18.03 0.02 6.40
N LEU A 100 -17.59 -1.22 6.26
CA LEU A 100 -16.31 -1.56 5.60
C LEU A 100 -16.23 -1.05 4.16
N GLU A 101 -17.28 -1.21 3.36
CA GLU A 101 -17.25 -0.80 1.94
C GLU A 101 -17.10 0.71 1.77
N ASP A 102 -17.83 1.50 2.57
CA ASP A 102 -17.73 2.97 2.56
C ASP A 102 -16.35 3.43 3.03
N ALA A 103 -15.81 2.79 4.08
CA ALA A 103 -14.46 3.07 4.56
C ALA A 103 -13.41 2.72 3.50
N PHE A 104 -13.53 1.57 2.84
CA PHE A 104 -12.62 1.12 1.80
C PHE A 104 -12.55 2.12 0.63
N LYS A 105 -13.71 2.60 0.15
CA LYS A 105 -13.78 3.63 -0.89
C LYS A 105 -13.00 4.89 -0.51
N ARG A 106 -13.20 5.39 0.71
CA ARG A 106 -12.49 6.58 1.21
C ARG A 106 -11.00 6.34 1.38
N VAL A 107 -10.61 5.14 1.81
CA VAL A 107 -9.19 4.74 1.91
C VAL A 107 -8.54 4.68 0.53
N CYS A 108 -9.22 4.13 -0.49
CA CYS A 108 -8.73 4.16 -1.88
C CYS A 108 -8.49 5.59 -2.36
N ASP A 109 -9.48 6.47 -2.20
CA ASP A 109 -9.37 7.89 -2.56
C ASP A 109 -8.21 8.57 -1.82
N ASN A 110 -8.07 8.29 -0.53
CA ASN A 110 -7.02 8.90 0.27
C ASN A 110 -5.63 8.35 -0.06
N ASN A 111 -5.52 7.07 -0.44
CA ASN A 111 -4.25 6.46 -0.83
C ASN A 111 -3.68 7.09 -2.10
N LEU A 112 -4.53 7.48 -3.07
CA LEU A 112 -4.10 8.20 -4.26
C LEU A 112 -3.51 9.58 -3.93
N LYS A 113 -3.90 10.20 -2.81
CA LYS A 113 -3.31 11.48 -2.34
C LYS A 113 -1.85 11.36 -1.86
N LYS A 114 -1.27 10.15 -1.82
CA LYS A 114 0.17 9.98 -1.58
C LYS A 114 1.00 10.43 -2.79
N PHE A 115 0.40 10.48 -3.98
CA PHE A 115 1.04 10.92 -5.21
C PHE A 115 0.78 12.40 -5.42
N VAL A 116 1.85 13.17 -5.60
CA VAL A 116 1.75 14.62 -5.79
C VAL A 116 1.60 14.91 -7.28
N LEU A 117 0.41 15.33 -7.70
CA LEU A 117 0.17 15.80 -9.07
C LEU A 117 1.04 17.02 -9.40
N LEU A 118 1.70 16.98 -10.56
CA LEU A 118 2.57 18.03 -11.08
C LEU A 118 1.97 18.60 -12.37
N GLU A 119 1.14 19.63 -12.24
CA GLU A 119 0.37 20.21 -13.36
C GLU A 119 1.28 20.88 -14.41
N ASP A 120 2.37 21.53 -13.97
CA ASP A 120 3.31 22.26 -14.84
C ASP A 120 4.69 21.57 -14.91
N TRP A 121 4.73 20.24 -14.95
CA TRP A 121 5.98 19.51 -15.03
C TRP A 121 6.55 19.50 -16.46
N HIS A 122 7.72 20.11 -16.64
CA HIS A 122 8.38 20.22 -17.95
C HIS A 122 9.59 19.30 -18.12
N LYS A 123 9.91 18.48 -17.11
CA LYS A 123 11.01 17.50 -17.17
C LYS A 123 10.47 16.12 -17.53
N ASN A 124 11.37 15.20 -17.85
CA ASN A 124 11.01 13.80 -18.06
C ASN A 124 10.60 13.12 -16.74
N ALA A 125 9.88 12.01 -16.87
CA ALA A 125 9.68 11.06 -15.77
C ALA A 125 11.02 10.40 -15.42
N GLY A 126 11.17 10.00 -14.16
CA GLY A 126 12.39 9.40 -13.64
C GLY A 126 12.70 9.84 -12.21
N PRO A 127 13.81 9.33 -11.63
CA PRO A 127 14.26 9.72 -10.30
C PRO A 127 14.63 11.20 -10.26
N LEU A 128 14.35 11.85 -9.13
CA LEU A 128 14.75 13.22 -8.84
C LEU A 128 16.00 13.27 -7.98
N GLU A 129 16.84 14.26 -8.24
CA GLU A 129 17.94 14.60 -7.34
C GLU A 129 17.41 15.10 -6.00
N ARG A 130 18.15 14.88 -4.92
CA ARG A 130 17.67 15.21 -3.57
C ARG A 130 17.34 16.69 -3.38
N SER A 131 18.02 17.58 -4.11
CA SER A 131 17.76 19.02 -4.12
C SER A 131 16.43 19.40 -4.79
N GLU A 132 15.77 18.47 -5.50
CA GLU A 132 14.54 18.70 -6.25
C GLU A 132 13.32 18.05 -5.58
N TRP A 133 13.52 17.35 -4.44
CA TRP A 133 12.46 16.61 -3.76
C TRP A 133 11.33 17.50 -3.21
N ASP A 134 11.60 18.79 -3.02
CA ASP A 134 10.58 19.75 -2.60
C ASP A 134 9.61 20.13 -3.72
N LEU A 135 9.93 19.72 -4.95
CA LEU A 135 9.17 19.94 -6.18
C LEU A 135 8.95 21.44 -6.47
N GLY A 136 9.77 22.32 -5.89
CA GLY A 136 9.56 23.77 -5.91
C GLY A 136 8.30 24.23 -5.16
N ARG A 137 7.69 23.35 -4.35
CA ARG A 137 6.40 23.55 -3.66
C ARG A 137 6.53 23.44 -2.13
N GLY A 138 7.75 23.32 -1.62
CA GLY A 138 8.01 23.14 -0.18
C GLY A 138 7.49 21.81 0.36
N ILE A 139 7.34 20.79 -0.49
CA ILE A 139 6.88 19.46 -0.08
C ILE A 139 8.02 18.78 0.67
N SER A 140 7.71 18.15 1.80
CA SER A 140 8.68 17.37 2.55
C SER A 140 8.25 15.92 2.61
N TRP A 141 9.25 15.05 2.71
CA TRP A 141 9.09 13.61 2.74
C TRP A 141 9.59 13.06 4.08
N PRO A 142 8.99 11.97 4.59
CA PRO A 142 9.47 11.30 5.80
C PRO A 142 10.94 10.87 5.67
N ALA A 143 11.63 10.78 6.81
CA ALA A 143 13.07 10.47 6.85
C ALA A 143 13.43 9.11 6.26
N GLU A 144 12.48 8.17 6.23
CA GLU A 144 12.66 6.85 5.63
C GLU A 144 12.63 6.85 4.09
N VAL A 145 12.22 7.95 3.45
CA VAL A 145 12.22 8.08 1.98
C VAL A 145 13.66 8.16 1.50
N VAL A 146 14.02 7.25 0.59
CA VAL A 146 15.36 7.19 0.00
C VAL A 146 15.40 7.61 -1.46
N GLN A 147 14.23 7.65 -2.13
CA GLN A 147 14.10 8.06 -3.51
C GLN A 147 12.77 8.78 -3.70
N VAL A 148 12.80 9.90 -4.41
CA VAL A 148 11.61 10.51 -5.01
C VAL A 148 11.74 10.35 -6.52
N GLU A 149 10.68 9.92 -7.16
CA GLU A 149 10.61 9.77 -8.61
C GLU A 149 9.35 10.46 -9.15
N VAL A 150 9.43 10.88 -10.40
CA VAL A 150 8.30 11.39 -11.17
C VAL A 150 7.86 10.31 -12.16
N LEU A 151 6.57 10.00 -12.13
CA LEU A 151 5.93 9.02 -13.02
C LEU A 151 4.94 9.72 -13.93
N ARG A 152 4.76 9.18 -15.14
CA ARG A 152 3.76 9.66 -16.09
C ARG A 152 2.62 8.63 -16.19
N VAL A 153 1.41 9.03 -15.83
CA VAL A 153 0.21 8.19 -15.87
C VAL A 153 -0.92 8.99 -16.49
N ASN A 154 -1.60 8.45 -17.51
CA ASN A 154 -2.74 9.10 -18.19
C ASN A 154 -2.51 10.57 -18.58
N ASN A 155 -1.31 10.87 -19.11
CA ASN A 155 -0.82 12.21 -19.49
C ASN A 155 -0.51 13.19 -18.36
N ASN A 156 -0.70 12.80 -17.10
CA ASN A 156 -0.31 13.60 -15.95
C ASN A 156 1.02 13.12 -15.38
N TYR A 157 1.73 14.02 -14.71
CA TYR A 157 2.95 13.71 -13.98
C TYR A 157 2.68 13.69 -12.48
N TYR A 158 3.24 12.71 -11.79
CA TYR A 158 3.08 12.54 -10.35
C TYR A 158 4.43 12.30 -9.70
N ALA A 159 4.71 12.98 -8.59
CA ALA A 159 5.85 12.65 -7.75
C ALA A 159 5.46 11.68 -6.63
N VAL A 160 6.35 10.72 -6.35
CA VAL A 160 6.18 9.73 -5.29
C VAL A 160 7.49 9.49 -4.54
N GLY A 161 7.40 9.43 -3.21
CA GLY A 161 8.50 9.05 -2.33
C GLY A 161 8.42 7.58 -1.93
N LYS A 162 9.53 6.85 -2.08
CA LYS A 162 9.66 5.42 -1.74
C LYS A 162 10.72 5.17 -0.68
N ASP A 163 10.48 4.18 0.19
CA ASP A 163 11.51 3.65 1.09
C ASP A 163 12.43 2.64 0.37
N ARG A 164 13.45 2.11 1.08
CA ARG A 164 14.39 1.12 0.51
C ARG A 164 13.75 -0.18 0.01
N ARG A 165 12.51 -0.45 0.39
CA ARG A 165 11.74 -1.64 0.01
C ARG A 165 10.74 -1.34 -1.12
N GLY A 166 10.76 -0.12 -1.66
CA GLY A 166 9.80 0.33 -2.68
C GLY A 166 8.42 0.70 -2.12
N LYS A 167 8.21 0.71 -0.80
CA LYS A 167 6.92 1.08 -0.21
C LYS A 167 6.71 2.60 -0.34
N VAL A 168 5.56 2.97 -0.93
CA VAL A 168 5.13 4.38 -1.07
C VAL A 168 4.92 5.02 0.30
N ARG A 169 5.50 6.21 0.51
CA ARG A 169 5.43 7.00 1.74
C ARG A 169 4.59 8.27 1.55
N LYS A 170 4.07 8.78 2.67
CA LYS A 170 3.13 9.90 2.72
C LYS A 170 3.90 11.24 2.66
N PRO A 171 3.72 12.10 1.64
CA PRO A 171 4.30 13.44 1.63
C PRO A 171 3.66 14.33 2.70
N SER A 172 4.24 15.51 2.95
CA SER A 172 3.69 16.51 3.88
C SER A 172 2.30 17.03 3.50
N THR A 173 1.91 16.92 2.22
CA THR A 173 0.58 17.28 1.72
C THR A 173 -0.49 16.23 2.04
N TYR A 174 -0.10 15.05 2.53
CA TYR A 174 -1.02 13.96 2.83
C TYR A 174 -1.78 14.21 4.14
N ALA A 175 -3.11 14.21 4.06
CA ALA A 175 -3.99 14.18 5.23
C ALA A 175 -4.46 12.74 5.51
N ARG A 176 -4.58 12.38 6.79
CA ARG A 176 -5.20 11.10 7.17
C ARG A 176 -6.68 11.11 6.75
N VAL A 177 -7.16 9.96 6.31
CA VAL A 177 -8.59 9.78 6.02
C VAL A 177 -9.36 9.91 7.34
N ASP A 178 -10.45 10.66 7.31
CA ASP A 178 -11.40 10.71 8.41
C ASP A 178 -12.53 9.72 8.14
N LEU A 179 -12.73 8.82 9.10
CA LEU A 179 -13.76 7.77 9.07
C LEU A 179 -14.71 7.91 10.27
N GLY A 180 -14.62 8.99 11.06
CA GLY A 180 -15.36 9.14 12.30
C GLY A 180 -16.87 9.13 12.15
N ASP A 181 -17.40 9.53 11.00
CA ASP A 181 -18.84 9.48 10.68
C ASP A 181 -19.35 8.08 10.27
N LEU A 182 -18.45 7.11 10.14
CA LEU A 182 -18.79 5.72 9.80
C LEU A 182 -18.90 4.80 11.01
N VAL A 183 -18.57 5.28 12.21
CA VAL A 183 -18.58 4.54 13.49
C VAL A 183 -19.53 5.15 14.52
#